data_AF-A0A1Z1MEZ3-F1
#
_entry.id   AF-A0A1Z1MEZ3-F1
#
_cell.length_a   1.000
_cell.length_b   1.000
_cell.length_c   1.000
_cell.angle_alpha   90.00
_cell.angle_beta   90.00
_cell.angle_gamma   90.00
#
_symmetry.space_group_name_H-M   'P 1'
#
loop_
_entity.id
_entity.type
_entity.pdbx_description
1 polymer ?
#
loop_
_entity_poly.entity_id
_entity_poly.type
_entity_poly.pdbx_seq_one_letter_code
_entity_poly.pdbx_strand_id
1 'polypeptide(L)' 'MFTTIFLTTLPEAYILFRPLVDILPVIPIFFLLLAFVWQAAIGFR' A
#
# COMPACT_ATOMS: atom_id res chain seq x y z
N MET A 1 13.07 14.95 6.18
CA MET A 1 13.59 13.62 5.87
C MET A 1 13.16 13.31 4.44
N PHE A 2 14.09 13.29 3.48
CA PHE A 2 13.75 13.01 2.08
C PHE A 2 13.55 11.50 1.90
N THR A 3 12.41 11.11 1.34
CA THR A 3 12.14 9.72 0.96
C THR A 3 12.83 9.45 -0.37
N THR A 4 13.90 8.66 -0.36
CA THR A 4 14.57 8.22 -1.58
C THR A 4 13.76 7.08 -2.19
N ILE A 5 13.13 7.30 -3.34
CA ILE A 5 12.53 6.21 -4.13
C ILE A 5 13.66 5.52 -4.88
N PHE A 6 13.98 4.28 -4.50
CA PHE A 6 14.90 3.44 -5.26
C PHE A 6 14.18 2.88 -6.49
N LEU A 7 14.56 3.34 -7.68
CA LEU A 7 14.08 2.84 -8.97
C LEU A 7 14.98 1.69 -9.46
N THR A 8 15.04 0.59 -8.71
CA THR A 8 15.80 -0.61 -9.09
C THR A 8 14.87 -1.78 -9.34
N THR A 9 15.31 -2.75 -10.15
CA THR A 9 14.58 -4.02 -10.32
C THR A 9 14.62 -4.84 -9.03
N LEU A 10 13.60 -5.69 -8.84
CA LEU A 10 13.64 -6.71 -7.79
C LEU A 10 14.80 -7.69 -8.06
N PRO A 11 15.44 -8.25 -7.02
CA PRO A 11 16.40 -9.34 -7.20
C PRO A 11 15.74 -10.56 -7.87
N GLU A 12 16.52 -11.40 -8.57
CA GLU A 12 15.97 -12.55 -9.34
C GLU A 12 15.01 -13.43 -8.53
N ALA A 13 15.35 -13.72 -7.28
CA ALA A 13 14.53 -14.55 -6.39
C ALA A 13 13.13 -13.97 -6.12
N TYR A 14 12.91 -12.67 -6.34
CA TYR A 14 11.67 -11.97 -6.04
C TYR A 14 10.90 -11.48 -7.27
N ILE A 15 11.39 -11.76 -8.50
CA ILE A 15 10.75 -11.27 -9.73
C ILE A 15 9.29 -11.71 -9.84
N LEU A 16 8.94 -12.92 -9.38
CA LEU A 16 7.56 -13.42 -9.37
C LEU A 16 6.60 -12.49 -8.59
N PHE A 17 7.10 -11.78 -7.57
CA PHE A 17 6.30 -10.90 -6.71
C PHE A 17 6.22 -9.47 -7.24
N ARG A 18 6.79 -9.16 -8.41
CA ARG A 18 6.71 -7.82 -9.01
C ARG A 18 5.27 -7.27 -9.05
N PRO A 19 4.25 -8.03 -9.50
CA PRO A 19 2.87 -7.52 -9.53
C PRO A 19 2.34 -7.15 -8.13
N LEU A 20 2.78 -7.85 -7.07
CA LEU A 20 2.40 -7.53 -5.69
C LEU A 20 3.10 -6.25 -5.22
N VAL A 21 4.41 -6.13 -5.49
CA VAL A 21 5.22 -4.96 -5.10
C VAL A 21 4.69 -3.69 -5.76
N ASP A 22 4.25 -3.78 -7.01
CA ASP A 22 3.66 -2.66 -7.74
C ASP A 22 2.36 -2.13 -7.07
N ILE A 23 1.67 -2.95 -6.26
CA ILE A 23 0.43 -2.58 -5.54
C ILE A 23 0.72 -2.03 -4.13
N LEU A 24 1.85 -2.40 -3.50
CA LEU A 24 2.17 -1.99 -2.12
C LEU A 24 2.08 -0.48 -1.86
N PRO A 25 2.47 0.43 -2.78
CA PRO A 25 2.35 1.87 -2.58
C PRO A 25 0.91 2.37 -2.37
N VAL A 26 -0.11 1.60 -2.77
CA VAL A 26 -1.53 1.96 -2.59
C VAL A 26 -2.02 1.69 -1.16
N ILE A 27 -1.33 0.85 -0.37
CA ILE A 27 -1.74 0.45 0.98
C ILE A 27 -2.12 1.63 1.90
N PRO A 28 -1.38 2.77 1.96
CA PRO A 28 -1.77 3.90 2.79
C PRO A 28 -3.17 4.46 2.47
N ILE A 29 -3.58 4.43 1.21
CA ILE A 29 -4.93 4.85 0.78
C ILE A 29 -5.97 3.86 1.33
N PHE A 30 -5.69 2.56 1.33
CA PHE A 30 -6.59 1.58 1.93
C PHE A 30 -6.79 1.78 3.43
N PHE A 31 -5.77 2.24 4.17
CA PHE A 31 -5.95 2.59 5.59
C PHE A 31 -6.86 3.80 5.78
N LEU A 32 -6.74 4.82 4.93
CA LEU A 32 -7.67 5.95 4.93
C LEU A 32 -9.10 5.48 4.66
N LEU A 33 -9.30 4.67 3.61
CA LEU A 33 -10.61 4.11 3.28
C LEU A 33 -11.15 3.21 4.39
N LEU A 34 -10.29 2.42 5.03
CA LEU A 34 -10.67 1.58 6.16
C LEU A 34 -11.19 2.39 7.34
N ALA A 35 -10.65 3.59 7.59
CA ALA A 35 -11.18 4.48 8.62
C ALA A 35 -12.64 4.88 8.34
N PHE A 36 -13.00 5.15 7.08
CA PHE A 36 -14.38 5.41 6.69
C PHE A 36 -15.26 4.16 6.77
N VAL A 37 -14.74 2.99 6.40
CA VAL A 37 -15.45 1.71 6.56
C VAL A 37 -15.75 1.45 8.05
N TRP A 38 -14.78 1.69 8.93
CA TRP A 38 -14.95 1.55 10.37
C TRP A 38 -15.99 2.55 10.90
N GLN A 39 -15.90 3.82 10.51
CA GLN A 39 -16.87 4.84 10.89
C GLN A 39 -18.28 4.49 10.41
N ALA A 40 -18.44 4.03 9.18
CA ALA A 40 -19.71 3.57 8.65
C ALA A 40 -20.28 2.37 9.43
N ALA A 41 -19.42 1.42 9.85
CA ALA A 41 -19.83 0.25 10.63
C ALA A 41 -20.38 0.61 12.03
N ILE A 42 -19.92 1.71 12.63
CA ILE A 42 -20.44 2.22 13.90
C ILE A 42 -21.48 3.34 13.74
N GLY A 43 -21.89 3.65 12.50
CA GLY A 43 -22.93 4.63 12.18
C GLY A 43 -22.46 6.09 12.25
N PHE A 44 -21.18 6.36 12.00
CA PHE A 44 -20.58 7.71 12.07
C PHE A 44 -20.84 8.41 13.41
N ARG A 45 -20.70 7.64 14.50
CA ARG A 45 -20.81 8.11 15.88
C ARG A 45 -19.47 8.55 16.46
#